data_AF-A0A378QVG7-F1
#
_entry.id   AF-A0A378QVG7-F1
#
_cell.length_a   1.000
_cell.length_b   1.000
_cell.length_c   1.000
_cell.angle_alpha   90.00
_cell.angle_beta   90.00
_cell.angle_gamma   90.00
#
_symmetry.space_group_name_H-M   'P 1'
#
loop_
_entity.id
_entity.type
_entity.pdbx_description
1 polymer ?
#
loop_
_entity_poly.entity_id
_entity_poly.type
_entity_poly.pdbx_seq_one_letter_code
_entity_poly.pdbx_strand_id
1 'polypeptide(L)'
;MDTRNLYYNIISNIPELSDRKQKFHQTTHIVFTDYPKTYQNNNSITTTHGEAEPIGKNPMDCTLGGCTYWGNFCLTYDKGNNDEGLHTAAHELGHTLGLEHTFNDASLFLLRQGLTDNLLDYTKTKGGQSSPYLGKQWALFKWQWDIIRQDNHLIKHYGAF
;
A
#
# COMPACT_ATOMS: atom_id res chain seq x y z
N MET A 1 -3.93 8.47 -22.13
CA MET A 1 -4.91 7.59 -21.47
C MET A 1 -5.12 8.15 -20.07
N ASP A 2 -6.34 8.28 -19.57
CA ASP A 2 -6.54 8.63 -18.15
C ASP A 2 -5.93 7.51 -17.29
N THR A 3 -5.15 7.86 -16.28
CA THR A 3 -4.49 6.89 -15.37
C THR A 3 -5.50 6.05 -14.61
N ARG A 4 -6.71 6.57 -14.38
CA ARG A 4 -7.84 5.77 -13.89
C ARG A 4 -8.17 4.63 -14.84
N ASN A 5 -8.12 4.88 -16.15
CA ASN A 5 -8.39 3.85 -17.16
C ASN A 5 -7.31 2.78 -17.21
N LEU A 6 -6.02 3.11 -16.99
CA LEU A 6 -4.96 2.08 -16.98
C LEU A 6 -5.17 1.08 -15.85
N TYR A 7 -5.36 1.59 -14.63
CA TYR A 7 -5.63 0.76 -13.45
C TYR A 7 -6.88 -0.10 -13.62
N TYR A 8 -8.01 0.51 -14.04
CA TYR A 8 -9.23 -0.23 -14.30
C TYR A 8 -9.05 -1.28 -15.40
N ASN A 9 -8.31 -0.96 -16.47
CA ASN A 9 -8.03 -1.90 -17.55
C ASN A 9 -7.18 -3.08 -17.07
N ILE A 10 -6.14 -2.85 -16.26
CA ILE A 10 -5.29 -3.93 -15.74
C ILE A 10 -6.14 -4.87 -14.87
N ILE A 11 -6.90 -4.31 -13.92
CA ILE A 11 -7.72 -5.11 -13.00
C ILE A 11 -8.85 -5.83 -13.72
N SER A 12 -9.53 -5.18 -14.68
CA SER A 12 -10.60 -5.83 -15.45
C SER A 12 -10.12 -7.00 -16.29
N ASN A 13 -8.82 -7.04 -16.60
CA ASN A 13 -8.19 -8.12 -17.37
C ASN A 13 -7.57 -9.20 -16.49
N ILE A 14 -7.63 -9.09 -15.16
CA ILE A 14 -7.26 -10.16 -14.23
C ILE A 14 -8.57 -10.83 -13.78
N PRO A 15 -8.93 -12.00 -14.35
CA PRO A 15 -10.24 -12.61 -14.12
C PRO A 15 -10.54 -12.86 -12.65
N GLU A 16 -9.49 -13.18 -11.88
CA GLU A 16 -9.54 -13.41 -10.45
C GLU A 16 -10.02 -12.16 -9.68
N LEU A 17 -9.52 -10.96 -10.02
CA LEU A 17 -9.87 -9.71 -9.34
C LEU A 17 -11.24 -9.14 -9.76
N SER A 18 -11.81 -9.63 -10.87
CA SER A 18 -13.11 -9.17 -11.37
C SER A 18 -14.28 -9.60 -10.47
N ASP A 19 -14.11 -10.66 -9.68
CA ASP A 19 -15.10 -11.23 -8.76
C ASP A 19 -15.06 -10.58 -7.36
N ARG A 20 -15.08 -9.24 -7.35
CA ARG A 20 -14.85 -8.33 -6.21
C ARG A 20 -15.69 -8.55 -4.95
N LYS A 21 -16.61 -9.52 -4.95
CA LYS A 21 -17.56 -9.74 -3.86
C LYS A 21 -17.43 -11.08 -3.13
N GLN A 22 -16.63 -12.05 -3.61
CA GLN A 22 -16.76 -13.41 -3.09
C GLN A 22 -15.49 -14.19 -2.77
N LYS A 23 -14.29 -13.73 -3.12
CA LYS A 23 -13.07 -14.48 -2.76
C LYS A 23 -12.00 -13.58 -2.19
N PHE A 24 -11.71 -13.81 -0.91
CA PHE A 24 -10.44 -13.50 -0.29
C PHE A 24 -9.35 -14.24 -1.08
N HIS A 25 -8.64 -13.54 -1.97
CA HIS A 25 -7.65 -14.17 -2.84
C HIS A 25 -6.42 -14.56 -2.02
N GLN A 26 -5.96 -15.81 -2.10
CA GLN A 26 -4.68 -16.22 -1.50
C GLN A 26 -3.45 -15.74 -2.29
N THR A 27 -3.69 -14.93 -3.33
CA THR A 27 -2.67 -14.44 -4.25
C THR A 27 -2.62 -12.92 -4.16
N THR A 28 -1.42 -12.39 -3.89
CA THR A 28 -1.12 -10.97 -4.00
C THR A 28 -0.50 -10.68 -5.36
N HIS A 29 -1.09 -9.76 -6.11
CA HIS A 29 -0.59 -9.32 -7.41
C HIS A 29 0.21 -8.03 -7.25
N ILE A 30 1.45 -8.07 -7.74
CA ILE A 30 2.33 -6.90 -7.80
C ILE A 30 2.53 -6.57 -9.28
N VAL A 31 2.12 -5.37 -9.67
CA VAL A 31 2.22 -4.91 -11.06
C VAL A 31 3.19 -3.75 -11.15
N PHE A 32 4.12 -3.85 -12.10
CA PHE A 32 5.07 -2.78 -12.42
C PHE A 32 4.69 -2.18 -13.76
N THR A 33 4.59 -0.85 -13.82
CA THR A 33 4.37 -0.13 -15.08
C THR A 33 5.32 1.06 -15.17
N ASP A 34 5.82 1.30 -16.38
CA ASP A 34 6.57 2.50 -16.77
C ASP A 34 5.65 3.69 -17.07
N TYR A 35 4.34 3.53 -16.91
CA TYR A 35 3.36 4.59 -17.15
C TYR A 35 3.32 5.57 -15.97
N PRO A 36 3.61 6.86 -16.15
CA PRO A 36 3.55 7.82 -15.06
C PRO A 36 2.11 8.19 -14.72
N LYS A 37 1.78 8.19 -13.43
CA LYS A 37 0.50 8.67 -12.94
C LYS A 37 0.62 10.09 -12.42
N THR A 38 0.11 11.05 -13.19
CA THR A 38 0.18 12.48 -12.84
C THR A 38 -1.22 13.08 -12.69
N TYR A 39 -1.36 13.95 -11.68
CA TYR A 39 -2.56 14.73 -11.42
C TYR A 39 -2.22 16.22 -11.42
N GLN A 40 -2.99 17.01 -12.15
CA GLN A 40 -2.90 18.47 -12.09
C GLN A 40 -3.93 19.02 -11.11
N ASN A 41 -3.47 19.82 -10.16
CA ASN A 41 -4.33 20.63 -9.31
C ASN A 41 -3.74 22.04 -9.18
N ASN A 42 -4.49 23.05 -9.61
CA ASN A 42 -4.17 24.48 -9.44
C ASN A 42 -2.68 24.83 -9.72
N ASN A 43 -2.19 24.50 -10.92
CA ASN A 43 -0.81 24.67 -11.42
C ASN A 43 0.28 23.79 -10.78
N SER A 44 -0.07 22.85 -9.92
CA SER A 44 0.85 21.82 -9.41
C SER A 44 0.61 20.48 -10.12
N ILE A 45 1.69 19.85 -10.58
CA ILE A 45 1.69 18.46 -11.05
C ILE A 45 2.14 17.59 -9.88
N THR A 46 1.26 16.70 -9.43
CA THR A 46 1.62 15.64 -8.47
C THR A 46 1.78 14.33 -9.21
N THR A 47 2.92 13.66 -9.01
CA THR A 47 3.16 12.31 -9.52
C THR A 47 2.93 11.30 -8.42
N THR A 48 2.11 10.29 -8.69
CA THR A 48 1.90 9.12 -7.83
C THR A 48 2.86 8.02 -8.28
N HIS A 49 3.57 7.41 -7.32
CA HIS A 49 4.58 6.40 -7.58
C HIS A 49 4.12 4.97 -7.29
N GLY A 50 3.08 4.81 -6.50
CA GLY A 50 2.49 3.52 -6.17
C GLY A 50 1.07 3.69 -5.66
N GLU A 51 0.29 2.62 -5.74
CA GLU A 51 -0.99 2.49 -5.05
C GLU A 51 -1.35 1.04 -4.74
N ALA A 52 -1.96 0.82 -3.57
CA ALA A 52 -2.71 -0.37 -3.22
C ALA A 52 -4.23 -0.06 -3.18
N GLU A 53 -5.08 -1.02 -3.58
CA GLU A 53 -6.55 -0.83 -3.54
C GLU A 53 -7.10 -1.05 -2.14
N PRO A 54 -8.10 -0.31 -1.66
CA PRO A 54 -8.96 -0.73 -0.57
C PRO A 54 -10.16 -1.57 -1.07
N ILE A 55 -10.46 -2.73 -0.45
CA ILE A 55 -11.66 -3.52 -0.76
C ILE A 55 -12.90 -2.78 -0.24
N GLY A 56 -13.55 -2.02 -1.11
CA GLY A 56 -14.91 -1.51 -0.88
C GLY A 56 -14.99 -0.27 0.01
N LYS A 57 -15.65 0.78 -0.50
CA LYS A 57 -15.86 2.07 0.16
C LYS A 57 -17.00 2.06 1.20
N ASN A 58 -17.14 1.05 2.05
CA ASN A 58 -18.15 1.08 3.11
C ASN A 58 -17.54 1.12 4.52
N PRO A 59 -17.29 2.33 5.06
CA PRO A 59 -16.81 2.53 6.43
C PRO A 59 -17.79 2.09 7.53
N MET A 60 -19.02 1.69 7.19
CA MET A 60 -20.09 1.40 8.17
C MET A 60 -20.14 -0.04 8.70
N ASP A 61 -19.38 -0.98 8.15
CA ASP A 61 -19.35 -2.38 8.64
C ASP A 61 -18.30 -2.64 9.75
N CYS A 62 -17.60 -1.59 10.21
CA CYS A 62 -16.50 -1.71 11.15
C CYS A 62 -16.92 -1.35 12.59
N THR A 63 -17.56 -2.28 13.31
CA THR A 63 -17.70 -2.18 14.77
C THR A 63 -16.53 -2.86 15.46
N LEU A 64 -15.65 -2.06 16.07
CA LEU A 64 -14.66 -2.45 17.10
C LEU A 64 -13.71 -3.61 16.73
N GLY A 65 -12.47 -3.28 16.38
CA GLY A 65 -11.34 -4.22 16.54
C GLY A 65 -10.78 -4.91 15.31
N GLY A 66 -10.87 -4.29 14.13
CA GLY A 66 -10.02 -4.65 12.99
C GLY A 66 -10.80 -4.90 11.72
N CYS A 67 -10.59 -4.04 10.72
CA CYS A 67 -10.87 -4.24 9.30
C CYS A 67 -10.20 -3.10 8.50
N THR A 68 -8.92 -3.24 8.18
CA THR A 68 -8.22 -2.45 7.15
C THR A 68 -8.20 -3.30 5.89
N TYR A 69 -9.28 -3.27 5.12
CA TYR A 69 -9.34 -4.05 3.89
C TYR A 69 -8.56 -3.35 2.78
N TRP A 70 -7.26 -3.58 2.73
CA TRP A 70 -6.51 -3.44 1.50
C TRP A 70 -6.74 -4.70 0.65
N GLY A 71 -6.88 -4.54 -0.65
CA GLY A 71 -6.96 -5.63 -1.62
C GLY A 71 -5.59 -6.25 -1.84
N ASN A 72 -5.58 -7.47 -2.38
CA ASN A 72 -4.36 -8.20 -2.68
C ASN A 72 -3.73 -7.76 -4.03
N PHE A 73 -3.71 -6.45 -4.27
CA PHE A 73 -3.23 -5.84 -5.50
C PHE A 73 -2.49 -4.54 -5.21
N CYS A 74 -1.24 -4.45 -5.67
CA CYS A 74 -0.49 -3.21 -5.70
C CYS A 74 0.06 -2.92 -7.10
N LEU A 75 0.13 -1.64 -7.43
CA LEU A 75 0.63 -1.14 -8.70
C LEU A 75 1.68 -0.07 -8.43
N THR A 76 2.86 -0.23 -9.00
CA THR A 76 3.93 0.77 -8.95
C THR A 76 4.13 1.42 -10.31
N TYR A 77 4.22 2.76 -10.31
CA TYR A 77 4.27 3.61 -11.50
C TYR A 77 5.64 4.25 -11.67
N ASP A 78 6.16 4.20 -12.89
CA ASP A 78 7.30 5.01 -13.38
C ASP A 78 8.45 5.09 -12.36
N LYS A 79 8.87 3.91 -11.88
CA LYS A 79 10.06 3.76 -11.05
C LYS A 79 11.08 2.92 -11.80
N GLY A 80 12.32 3.43 -11.85
CA GLY A 80 13.46 2.65 -12.31
C GLY A 80 13.73 1.46 -11.38
N ASN A 81 14.48 0.47 -11.87
CA ASN A 81 15.00 -0.63 -11.07
C ASN A 81 16.08 -0.12 -10.08
N ASN A 82 15.63 0.61 -9.06
CA ASN A 82 16.47 1.27 -8.05
C ASN A 82 15.82 1.18 -6.66
N ASP A 83 16.54 1.63 -5.63
CA ASP A 83 16.10 1.55 -4.23
C ASP A 83 14.78 2.28 -3.97
N GLU A 84 14.50 3.36 -4.71
CA GLU A 84 13.25 4.13 -4.55
C GLU A 84 12.05 3.36 -5.11
N GLY A 85 12.23 2.68 -6.26
CA GLY A 85 11.25 1.77 -6.83
C GLY A 85 10.97 0.58 -5.92
N LEU A 86 12.03 -0.02 -5.39
CA LEU A 86 11.92 -1.13 -4.43
C LEU A 86 11.20 -0.70 -3.15
N HIS A 87 11.55 0.47 -2.60
CA HIS A 87 10.90 1.01 -1.41
C HIS A 87 9.41 1.26 -1.66
N THR A 88 9.07 1.84 -2.82
CA THR A 88 7.68 2.09 -3.20
C THR A 88 6.92 0.76 -3.31
N ALA A 89 7.47 -0.25 -3.99
CA ALA A 89 6.85 -1.56 -4.09
C ALA A 89 6.63 -2.21 -2.71
N ALA A 90 7.62 -2.13 -1.82
CA ALA A 90 7.51 -2.65 -0.46
C ALA A 90 6.46 -1.89 0.37
N HIS A 91 6.36 -0.58 0.21
CA HIS A 91 5.35 0.26 0.86
C HIS A 91 3.93 -0.14 0.44
N GLU A 92 3.68 -0.22 -0.88
CA GLU A 92 2.36 -0.62 -1.38
C GLU A 92 2.03 -2.08 -1.04
N LEU A 93 3.03 -2.98 -1.04
CA LEU A 93 2.84 -4.35 -0.57
C LEU A 93 2.45 -4.38 0.92
N GLY A 94 3.05 -3.52 1.74
CA GLY A 94 2.68 -3.36 3.15
C GLY A 94 1.18 -3.05 3.29
N HIS A 95 0.65 -2.16 2.46
CA HIS A 95 -0.79 -1.90 2.40
C HIS A 95 -1.56 -3.18 2.07
N THR A 96 -1.23 -3.92 1.01
CA THR A 96 -1.94 -5.17 0.68
C THR A 96 -1.98 -6.21 1.80
N LEU A 97 -1.05 -6.15 2.76
CA LEU A 97 -0.98 -7.01 3.95
C LEU A 97 -1.67 -6.39 5.19
N GLY A 98 -2.56 -5.41 4.97
CA GLY A 98 -3.38 -4.80 6.02
C GLY A 98 -2.73 -3.65 6.78
N LEU A 99 -1.53 -3.20 6.38
CA LEU A 99 -0.84 -2.13 7.10
C LEU A 99 -1.35 -0.74 6.69
N GLU A 100 -1.54 0.12 7.69
CA GLU A 100 -1.85 1.53 7.48
C GLU A 100 -0.62 2.41 7.64
N HIS A 101 -0.69 3.62 7.10
CA HIS A 101 0.28 4.66 7.44
C HIS A 101 0.30 4.90 8.94
N THR A 102 1.50 5.03 9.52
CA THR A 102 1.66 5.20 10.98
C THR A 102 1.06 6.49 11.51
N PHE A 103 0.77 7.45 10.65
CA PHE A 103 0.16 8.75 10.95
C PHE A 103 -1.33 8.83 10.54
N ASN A 104 -1.93 7.71 10.12
CA ASN A 104 -3.37 7.59 9.86
C ASN A 104 -4.12 7.25 11.16
N ASP A 105 -5.34 7.77 11.32
CA ASP A 105 -6.22 7.47 12.48
C ASP A 105 -6.62 5.99 12.53
N ALA A 106 -6.53 5.27 11.41
CA ALA A 106 -6.73 3.82 11.35
C ALA A 106 -5.54 3.00 11.89
N SER A 107 -4.38 3.62 12.12
CA SER A 107 -3.22 2.96 12.72
C SER A 107 -3.44 2.66 14.19
N LEU A 108 -2.92 1.53 14.67
CA LEU A 108 -2.96 1.16 16.10
C LEU A 108 -2.28 2.22 16.99
N PHE A 109 -1.24 2.86 16.46
CA PHE A 109 -0.55 3.97 17.11
C PHE A 109 -0.45 5.14 16.15
N LEU A 110 -0.87 6.32 16.61
CA LEU A 110 -0.78 7.55 15.83
C LEU A 110 0.58 8.21 16.05
N LEU A 111 1.47 8.07 15.06
CA LEU A 111 2.78 8.67 15.03
C LEU A 111 2.77 9.96 14.20
N ARG A 112 3.82 10.77 14.36
CA ARG A 112 3.99 11.99 13.59
C ARG A 112 4.54 11.64 12.21
N GLN A 113 3.84 12.06 11.16
CA GLN A 113 4.24 11.86 9.77
C GLN A 113 5.67 12.33 9.51
N GLY A 114 6.44 11.46 8.86
CA GLY A 114 7.80 11.68 8.38
C GLY A 114 8.84 11.77 9.48
N LEU A 115 8.56 11.23 10.68
CA LEU A 115 9.47 11.25 11.82
C LEU A 115 9.86 9.84 12.31
N THR A 116 9.65 8.82 11.48
CA THR A 116 10.09 7.46 11.76
C THR A 116 10.84 6.86 10.57
N ASP A 117 11.62 5.81 10.81
CA ASP A 117 12.21 4.94 9.80
C ASP A 117 11.24 3.83 9.35
N ASN A 118 9.94 4.00 9.63
CA ASN A 118 8.94 3.01 9.28
C ASN A 118 8.67 2.98 7.77
N LEU A 119 8.52 1.78 7.22
CA LEU A 119 8.19 1.55 5.82
C LEU A 119 6.90 2.24 5.39
N LEU A 120 5.90 2.35 6.29
CA LEU A 120 4.60 2.96 6.03
C LEU A 120 4.55 4.43 6.46
N ASP A 121 5.71 5.06 6.68
CA ASP A 121 5.80 6.50 6.92
C ASP A 121 6.15 7.25 5.62
N TYR A 122 5.87 8.54 5.58
CA TYR A 122 6.19 9.38 4.42
C TYR A 122 7.63 9.87 4.46
N THR A 123 8.19 10.11 3.26
CA THR A 123 9.51 10.72 3.09
C THR A 123 9.55 12.21 3.41
N LYS A 124 8.37 12.80 3.68
CA LYS A 124 8.20 14.19 4.09
C LYS A 124 7.32 14.28 5.33
N THR A 125 7.70 15.18 6.22
CA THR A 125 6.88 15.60 7.36
C THR A 125 5.61 16.32 6.89
N LYS A 126 4.63 16.46 7.79
CA LYS A 126 3.40 17.23 7.53
C LYS A 126 3.67 18.68 7.10
N GLY A 127 4.79 19.27 7.53
CA GLY A 127 5.22 20.61 7.13
C GLY A 127 5.97 20.67 5.80
N GLY A 128 6.05 19.57 5.05
CA GLY A 128 6.72 19.48 3.75
C GLY A 128 8.24 19.31 3.80
N GLN A 129 8.84 19.31 5.00
CA GLN A 129 10.28 19.06 5.19
C GLN A 129 10.61 17.59 4.95
N SER A 130 11.77 17.30 4.38
CA SER A 130 12.27 15.92 4.24
C SER A 130 12.37 15.23 5.61
N SER A 131 11.99 13.96 5.64
CA SER A 131 12.17 13.10 6.81
C SER A 131 13.67 13.01 7.16
N PRO A 132 14.05 13.03 8.45
CA PRO A 132 15.41 12.74 8.88
C PRO A 132 15.82 11.28 8.57
N TYR A 133 14.84 10.42 8.23
CA TYR A 133 15.03 9.02 7.85
C TYR A 133 14.92 8.79 6.34
N LEU A 134 14.94 9.85 5.51
CA LEU A 134 14.88 9.72 4.05
C LEU A 134 15.91 8.69 3.53
N GLY A 135 15.44 7.71 2.76
CA GLY A 135 16.25 6.61 2.23
C GLY A 135 16.54 5.47 3.21
N LYS A 136 16.07 5.56 4.47
CA LYS A 136 16.27 4.57 5.54
C LYS A 136 14.96 3.97 6.05
N GLN A 137 13.83 4.32 5.44
CA GLN A 137 12.49 3.94 5.89
C GLN A 137 12.13 2.48 5.54
N TRP A 138 12.81 1.53 6.17
CA TRP A 138 12.65 0.09 5.89
C TRP A 138 12.13 -0.71 7.08
N ALA A 139 11.93 -0.07 8.22
CA ALA A 139 11.56 -0.75 9.45
C ALA A 139 10.05 -1.03 9.53
N LEU A 140 9.70 -2.10 10.23
CA LEU A 140 8.33 -2.36 10.69
C LEU A 140 8.35 -2.52 12.20
N PHE A 141 7.34 -1.95 12.86
CA PHE A 141 7.12 -2.17 14.28
C PHE A 141 6.61 -3.59 14.53
N LYS A 142 6.79 -4.08 15.76
CA LYS A 142 6.30 -5.41 16.16
C LYS A 142 4.80 -5.58 15.88
N TRP A 143 3.98 -4.57 16.14
CA TRP A 143 2.53 -4.66 15.92
C TRP A 143 2.16 -4.76 14.44
N GLN A 144 2.94 -4.16 13.53
CA GLN A 144 2.76 -4.34 12.08
C GLN A 144 3.13 -5.77 11.67
N TRP A 145 4.21 -6.33 12.22
CA TRP A 145 4.52 -7.75 12.04
C TRP A 145 3.42 -8.67 12.58
N ASP A 146 2.78 -8.30 13.68
CA ASP A 146 1.66 -9.07 14.23
C ASP A 146 0.45 -9.04 13.28
N ILE A 147 0.13 -7.88 12.68
CA ILE A 147 -0.92 -7.75 11.64
C ILE A 147 -0.60 -8.65 10.44
N ILE A 148 0.60 -8.53 9.85
CA ILE A 148 1.00 -9.35 8.70
C ILE A 148 0.85 -10.84 9.02
N ARG A 149 1.31 -11.31 10.19
CA ARG A 149 1.25 -12.73 10.55
C ARG A 149 -0.16 -13.28 10.79
N GLN A 150 -1.11 -12.39 11.07
CA GLN A 150 -2.53 -12.69 11.24
C GLN A 150 -3.30 -12.53 9.94
N ASP A 151 -2.67 -12.06 8.86
CA ASP A 151 -3.28 -12.00 7.54
C ASP A 151 -3.64 -13.42 7.07
N ASN A 152 -4.93 -13.63 6.85
CA ASN A 152 -5.51 -14.93 6.49
C ASN A 152 -5.26 -15.30 5.02
N HIS A 153 -4.69 -14.39 4.21
CA HIS A 153 -4.28 -14.64 2.84
C HIS A 153 -2.87 -15.22 2.73
N LEU A 154 -2.06 -15.17 3.80
CA LEU A 154 -0.73 -15.76 3.79
C LEU A 154 -0.80 -17.29 3.84
N ILE A 155 -0.29 -17.94 2.79
CA ILE A 155 -0.06 -19.39 2.79
C ILE A 155 1.17 -19.67 3.67
N LYS A 156 0.91 -20.24 4.86
CA LYS A 156 1.96 -20.64 5.80
C LYS A 156 2.52 -22.00 5.39
N HIS A 157 3.70 -22.00 4.78
CA HIS A 157 4.48 -23.22 4.62
C HIS A 157 5.22 -23.52 5.93
N TYR A 158 4.68 -24.44 6.73
CA TYR A 158 5.41 -25.01 7.85
C TYR A 158 6.43 -26.01 7.30
N GLY A 159 7.65 -25.56 7.06
CA GLY A 159 8.78 -26.46 6.86
C GLY A 159 9.03 -27.21 8.17
N ALA A 160 8.93 -28.54 8.14
CA ALA A 160 9.45 -29.37 9.22
C ALA A 160 10.98 -29.22 9.24
N PHE A 161 11.50 -28.60 10.29
CA PHE A 161 12.92 -28.60 10.63
C PHE A 161 13.13 -29.52 11.83
#